data_AF-A0A961DVR8-F1
#
_entry.id   AF-A0A961DVR8-F1
#
_cell.length_a   1.000
_cell.length_b   1.000
_cell.length_c   1.000
_cell.angle_alpha   90.00
_cell.angle_beta   90.00
_cell.angle_gamma   90.00
#
_symmetry.space_group_name_H-M   'P 1'
#
loop_
_entity.id
_entity.type
_entity.pdbx_description
1 polymer ?
#
loop_
_entity_poly.entity_id
_entity_poly.type
_entity_poly.pdbx_seq_one_letter_code
_entity_poly.pdbx_strand_id
1 'polypeptide(L)'
;MSAELVPIRLGVTAGDLYTLWAPGWRDAGDEWQAFLGKGDDIFAFESVADLAAFVRTDTDNDLSDHPAWERLTKTNAHRLQPAENRQADLIGVEELLAGKPSKESVDALASTLAVVSSIGSVCELPTVTRFFNGNPNLGLLMGGIEQFSGRAGRKRWNAIGETVARGWDGVISAIDEILTTPPVDEGAASAAAAELDEPYDEAEDEGAIAVPTDEDGEDTDQDTDEGMSGRGQTPPVMLGGDSRFWEHVGIDPVRLMTSAGTLYTLRCYFDDKPI
;
A
#
# COMPACT_ATOMS: atom_id res chain seq x y z
N MET A 1 -1.47 -0.81 -14.71
CA MET A 1 -1.16 -0.95 -13.28
C MET A 1 -1.68 -2.32 -12.88
N SER A 2 -0.87 -3.13 -12.20
CA SER A 2 -1.30 -4.42 -11.68
C SER A 2 -2.39 -4.18 -10.64
N ALA A 3 -3.51 -4.88 -10.74
CA ALA A 3 -4.53 -4.88 -9.71
C ALA A 3 -3.98 -5.60 -8.47
N GLU A 4 -3.79 -4.88 -7.36
CA GLU A 4 -3.23 -5.40 -6.11
C GLU A 4 -4.31 -5.43 -5.04
N LEU A 5 -4.33 -6.49 -4.24
CA LEU A 5 -5.08 -6.54 -2.99
C LEU A 5 -4.12 -6.28 -1.84
N VAL A 6 -4.47 -5.30 -1.01
CA VAL A 6 -3.61 -4.72 0.00
C VAL A 6 -4.22 -5.00 1.38
N PRO A 7 -3.55 -5.80 2.23
CA PRO A 7 -3.93 -5.93 3.62
C PRO A 7 -3.70 -4.61 4.36
N ILE A 8 -4.70 -4.20 5.13
CA ILE A 8 -4.64 -3.00 5.95
C ILE A 8 -5.09 -3.30 7.38
N ARG A 9 -4.54 -2.54 8.33
CA ARG A 9 -5.01 -2.51 9.72
C ARG A 9 -5.83 -1.24 9.94
N LEU A 10 -7.00 -1.40 10.55
CA LEU A 10 -7.87 -0.32 11.00
C LEU A 10 -7.86 -0.27 12.53
N GLY A 11 -7.38 0.84 13.11
CA GLY A 11 -7.52 1.13 14.53
C GLY A 11 -8.86 1.82 14.77
N VAL A 12 -9.85 1.08 15.26
CA VAL A 12 -11.24 1.52 15.43
C VAL A 12 -11.69 1.37 16.88
N THR A 13 -12.93 1.74 17.22
CA THR A 13 -13.40 1.68 18.61
C THR A 13 -13.49 0.26 19.17
N ALA A 14 -13.69 -0.74 18.31
CA ALA A 14 -13.68 -2.16 18.65
C ALA A 14 -12.26 -2.71 18.90
N GLY A 15 -11.21 -1.95 18.57
CA GLY A 15 -9.82 -2.37 18.63
C GLY A 15 -9.14 -2.36 17.26
N ASP A 16 -8.10 -3.17 17.11
CA ASP A 16 -7.39 -3.33 15.85
C ASP A 16 -8.06 -4.41 15.01
N LEU A 17 -8.53 -4.03 13.83
CA LEU A 17 -9.12 -4.95 12.87
C LEU A 17 -8.31 -5.01 11.56
N TYR A 18 -8.34 -6.17 10.91
CA TYR A 18 -7.61 -6.48 9.69
C TYR A 18 -8.59 -6.70 8.54
N THR A 19 -8.35 -6.08 7.39
CA THR A 19 -9.18 -6.20 6.19
C THR A 19 -8.32 -6.08 4.91
N LEU A 20 -8.95 -6.23 3.75
CA LEU A 20 -8.31 -5.99 2.45
C LEU A 20 -8.88 -4.74 1.78
N TRP A 21 -7.99 -4.03 1.11
CA TRP A 21 -8.31 -2.91 0.25
C TRP A 21 -7.80 -3.22 -1.16
N ALA A 22 -8.62 -2.97 -2.17
CA ALA A 22 -8.20 -2.92 -3.55
C ALA A 22 -8.03 -1.44 -3.94
N PRO A 23 -6.80 -0.90 -3.97
CA PRO A 23 -6.57 0.42 -4.52
C PRO A 23 -7.05 0.49 -5.97
N GLY A 24 -7.34 1.70 -6.44
CA GLY A 24 -7.93 1.93 -7.76
C GLY A 24 -7.35 1.06 -8.87
N TRP A 25 -8.16 0.18 -9.49
CA TRP A 25 -7.76 -0.63 -10.64
C TRP A 25 -8.65 -0.33 -11.85
N ARG A 26 -8.18 -0.73 -13.04
CA ARG A 26 -8.95 -0.58 -14.27
C ARG A 26 -9.38 -1.94 -14.77
N ASP A 27 -10.66 -2.06 -15.08
CA ASP A 27 -11.20 -3.23 -15.75
C ASP A 27 -12.24 -2.81 -16.79
N ALA A 28 -12.18 -3.41 -17.97
CA ALA A 28 -13.03 -3.10 -19.13
C ALA A 28 -13.14 -1.60 -19.53
N GLY A 29 -12.23 -0.74 -19.07
CA GLY A 29 -12.25 0.70 -19.34
C GLY A 29 -12.83 1.55 -18.20
N ASP A 30 -13.37 0.91 -17.16
CA ASP A 30 -13.87 1.55 -15.95
C ASP A 30 -12.80 1.54 -14.85
N GLU A 31 -12.85 2.53 -13.95
CA GLU A 31 -12.01 2.61 -12.75
C GLU A 31 -12.81 2.13 -11.54
N TRP A 32 -12.24 1.16 -10.83
CA TRP A 32 -12.86 0.48 -9.70
C TRP A 32 -12.01 0.65 -8.46
N GLN A 33 -12.66 0.66 -7.29
CA GLN A 33 -12.03 0.61 -5.98
C GLN A 33 -12.96 -0.17 -5.05
N ALA A 34 -12.43 -1.00 -4.17
CA ALA A 34 -13.25 -1.84 -3.29
C ALA A 34 -12.51 -2.17 -1.99
N PHE A 35 -13.28 -2.59 -0.99
CA PHE A 35 -12.78 -3.19 0.26
C PHE A 35 -13.34 -4.61 0.37
N LEU A 36 -12.72 -5.44 1.23
CA LEU A 36 -13.31 -6.72 1.57
C LEU A 36 -14.62 -6.47 2.30
N GLY A 37 -15.71 -6.98 1.74
CA GLY A 37 -17.03 -6.65 2.23
C GLY A 37 -18.12 -7.28 1.38
N LYS A 38 -19.35 -6.91 1.69
CA LYS A 38 -20.52 -7.26 0.90
C LYS A 38 -21.58 -6.19 1.01
N GLY A 39 -21.95 -5.62 -0.14
CA GLY A 39 -22.95 -4.55 -0.17
C GLY A 39 -22.40 -3.30 0.51
N ASP A 40 -23.01 -2.87 1.62
CA ASP A 40 -22.58 -1.68 2.36
C ASP A 40 -21.60 -2.01 3.50
N ASP A 41 -21.45 -3.29 3.85
CA ASP A 41 -20.65 -3.74 5.00
C ASP A 41 -19.19 -4.00 4.59
N ILE A 42 -18.25 -3.55 5.42
CA ILE A 42 -16.84 -3.92 5.34
C ILE A 42 -16.58 -5.07 6.31
N PHE A 43 -15.99 -6.15 5.81
CA PHE A 43 -15.55 -7.26 6.64
C PHE A 43 -14.17 -6.98 7.22
N ALA A 44 -14.08 -7.06 8.53
CA ALA A 44 -12.82 -6.86 9.26
C ALA A 44 -12.71 -7.83 10.43
N PHE A 45 -11.49 -8.33 10.66
CA PHE A 45 -11.23 -9.45 11.57
C PHE A 45 -10.27 -9.03 12.69
N GLU A 46 -10.37 -9.69 13.85
CA GLU A 46 -9.53 -9.39 15.02
C GLU A 46 -8.08 -9.89 14.85
N SER A 47 -7.83 -10.78 13.89
CA SER A 47 -6.50 -11.31 13.61
C SER A 47 -6.24 -11.53 12.11
N VAL A 48 -4.95 -11.54 11.74
CA VAL A 48 -4.50 -11.89 10.38
C VAL A 48 -4.83 -13.35 10.06
N ALA A 49 -4.83 -14.24 11.05
CA ALA A 49 -5.20 -15.64 10.89
C ALA A 49 -6.67 -15.79 10.47
N ASP A 50 -7.57 -15.03 11.09
CA ASP A 50 -9.00 -15.03 10.75
C ASP A 50 -9.23 -14.43 9.35
N LEU A 51 -8.51 -13.35 9.01
CA LEU A 51 -8.53 -12.79 7.66
C LEU A 51 -8.07 -13.84 6.62
N ALA A 52 -6.96 -14.53 6.89
CA ALA A 52 -6.45 -15.57 6.01
C ALA A 52 -7.44 -16.75 5.85
N ALA A 53 -8.05 -17.16 6.95
CA ALA A 53 -9.10 -18.18 6.95
C ALA A 53 -10.27 -17.75 6.06
N PHE A 54 -10.79 -16.54 6.26
CA PHE A 54 -11.89 -15.99 5.49
C PHE A 54 -11.57 -15.96 4.00
N VAL A 55 -10.41 -15.40 3.62
CA VAL A 55 -9.97 -15.31 2.22
C VAL A 55 -9.87 -16.69 1.55
N ARG A 56 -9.51 -17.73 2.31
CA ARG A 56 -9.39 -19.11 1.78
C ARG A 56 -10.74 -19.82 1.63
N THR A 57 -11.73 -19.47 2.44
CA THR A 57 -13.00 -20.22 2.51
C THR A 57 -14.19 -19.50 1.88
N ASP A 58 -14.18 -18.16 1.87
CA ASP A 58 -15.31 -17.36 1.39
C ASP A 58 -15.21 -17.09 -0.12
N THR A 59 -16.34 -17.18 -0.80
CA THR A 59 -16.46 -16.94 -2.24
C THR A 59 -17.58 -15.97 -2.59
N ASP A 60 -18.16 -15.28 -1.62
CA ASP A 60 -19.37 -14.46 -1.79
C ASP A 60 -19.18 -13.08 -1.12
N ASN A 61 -18.16 -12.37 -1.62
CA ASN A 61 -17.73 -11.04 -1.19
C ASN A 61 -17.36 -10.18 -2.42
N ASP A 62 -17.29 -8.86 -2.22
CA ASP A 62 -17.09 -7.88 -3.30
C ASP A 62 -15.71 -7.96 -3.98
N LEU A 63 -14.75 -8.65 -3.37
CA LEU A 63 -13.41 -8.87 -3.95
C LEU A 63 -13.27 -10.23 -4.65
N SER A 64 -14.30 -11.09 -4.62
CA SER A 64 -14.23 -12.44 -5.20
C SER A 64 -13.96 -12.45 -6.71
N ASP A 65 -14.44 -11.44 -7.44
CA ASP A 65 -14.21 -11.26 -8.87
C ASP A 65 -12.93 -10.46 -9.19
N HIS A 66 -12.18 -10.03 -8.17
CA HIS A 66 -10.97 -9.23 -8.38
C HIS A 66 -9.86 -10.08 -9.02
N PRO A 67 -9.10 -9.57 -10.01
CA PRO A 67 -8.08 -10.35 -10.74
C PRO A 67 -6.99 -10.99 -9.87
N ALA A 68 -6.71 -10.41 -8.70
CA ALA A 68 -5.73 -10.93 -7.75
C ALA A 68 -6.32 -11.86 -6.67
N TRP A 69 -7.65 -12.07 -6.63
CA TRP A 69 -8.31 -12.85 -5.58
C TRP A 69 -7.83 -14.30 -5.53
N GLU A 70 -7.84 -15.00 -6.67
CA GLU A 70 -7.43 -16.41 -6.74
C GLU A 70 -5.97 -16.64 -6.29
N ARG A 71 -5.09 -15.67 -6.54
CA ARG A 71 -3.71 -15.73 -6.06
C ARG A 71 -3.66 -15.56 -4.54
N LEU A 72 -4.45 -14.62 -4.01
CA LEU A 72 -4.48 -14.33 -2.58
C LEU A 72 -4.97 -15.52 -1.76
N THR A 73 -5.97 -16.27 -2.25
CA THR A 73 -6.49 -17.47 -1.55
C THR A 73 -5.46 -18.58 -1.39
N LYS A 74 -4.41 -18.59 -2.21
CA LYS A 74 -3.32 -19.59 -2.17
C LYS A 74 -2.06 -19.08 -1.48
N THR A 75 -2.03 -17.81 -1.08
CA THR A 75 -0.84 -17.20 -0.50
C THR A 75 -0.69 -17.58 0.98
N ASN A 76 0.57 -17.66 1.43
CA ASN A 76 0.90 -17.82 2.85
C ASN A 76 0.34 -16.66 3.71
N ALA A 77 -0.12 -16.97 4.92
CA ALA A 77 -0.72 -15.99 5.83
C ALA A 77 0.18 -14.78 6.15
N HIS A 78 1.51 -14.90 6.09
CA HIS A 78 2.43 -13.80 6.31
C HIS A 78 2.26 -12.63 5.32
N ARG A 79 1.86 -12.91 4.07
CA ARG A 79 1.61 -11.86 3.06
C ARG A 79 0.34 -11.07 3.34
N LEU A 80 -0.51 -11.54 4.26
CA LEU A 80 -1.69 -10.82 4.74
C LEU A 80 -1.38 -9.92 5.94
N GLN A 81 -0.15 -9.91 6.45
CA GLN A 81 0.25 -8.94 7.48
C GLN A 81 0.34 -7.53 6.87
N PRO A 82 -0.39 -6.54 7.41
CA PRO A 82 -0.27 -5.17 6.93
C PRO A 82 1.14 -4.62 7.19
N ALA A 83 1.75 -4.05 6.15
CA ALA A 83 3.00 -3.31 6.30
C ALA A 83 2.83 -2.08 7.22
N GLU A 84 3.92 -1.55 7.77
CA GLU A 84 3.89 -0.39 8.69
C GLU A 84 3.19 0.85 8.08
N ASN A 85 3.31 1.05 6.77
CA ASN A 85 2.67 2.14 6.05
C ASN A 85 1.21 1.87 5.62
N ARG A 86 0.67 0.69 5.96
CA ARG A 86 -0.70 0.22 5.64
C ARG A 86 -1.56 0.13 6.91
N GLN A 87 -1.28 1.00 7.87
CA GLN A 87 -2.03 1.13 9.12
C GLN A 87 -2.79 2.45 9.12
N ALA A 88 -4.10 2.37 9.33
CA ALA A 88 -4.98 3.51 9.48
C ALA A 88 -5.57 3.48 10.90
N ASP A 89 -5.00 4.27 11.81
CA ASP A 89 -5.47 4.36 13.19
C ASP A 89 -6.43 5.56 13.32
N LEU A 90 -7.74 5.29 13.27
CA LEU A 90 -8.77 6.31 13.31
C LEU A 90 -8.87 6.93 14.70
N ILE A 91 -8.73 6.12 15.76
CA ILE A 91 -8.84 6.60 17.14
C ILE A 91 -7.58 7.36 17.58
N GLY A 92 -6.42 7.05 17.01
CA GLY A 92 -5.14 7.74 17.27
C GLY A 92 -4.96 9.09 16.56
N VAL A 93 -5.87 9.47 15.64
CA VAL A 93 -5.76 10.73 14.87
C VAL A 93 -5.66 11.97 15.77
N GLU A 94 -6.48 12.05 16.81
CA GLU A 94 -6.46 13.21 17.72
C GLU A 94 -5.18 13.27 18.56
N GLU A 95 -4.66 12.11 18.97
CA GLU A 95 -3.39 12.02 19.68
C GLU A 95 -2.22 12.50 18.81
N LEU A 96 -2.17 12.06 17.55
CA LEU A 96 -1.17 12.52 16.59
C LEU A 96 -1.20 14.04 16.45
N LEU A 97 -2.40 14.63 16.34
CA LEU A 97 -2.59 16.07 16.14
C LEU A 97 -2.31 16.91 17.40
N ALA A 98 -2.45 16.33 18.59
CA ALA A 98 -2.03 16.96 19.84
C ALA A 98 -0.49 17.11 19.93
N GLY A 99 0.24 16.23 19.24
CA GLY A 99 1.69 16.27 19.09
C GLY A 99 2.22 17.40 18.21
N LYS A 100 3.54 17.54 18.15
CA LYS A 100 4.20 18.40 17.16
C LYS A 100 4.28 17.65 15.82
N PRO A 101 4.16 18.35 14.67
CA PRO A 101 4.32 17.70 13.38
C PRO A 101 5.73 17.14 13.24
N SER A 102 5.82 15.84 12.97
CA SER A 102 7.01 15.13 12.51
C SER A 102 6.72 14.52 11.14
N LYS A 103 7.76 14.01 10.46
CA LYS A 103 7.56 13.28 9.20
C LYS A 103 6.62 12.08 9.42
N GLU A 104 6.90 11.30 10.45
CA GLU A 104 6.09 10.13 10.83
C GLU A 104 4.64 10.50 11.13
N SER A 105 4.38 11.56 11.91
CA SER A 105 3.01 11.94 12.27
C SER A 105 2.22 12.48 11.08
N VAL A 106 2.89 13.19 10.16
CA VAL A 106 2.26 13.71 8.94
C VAL A 106 1.96 12.57 7.98
N ASP A 107 2.91 11.65 7.77
CA ASP A 107 2.75 10.51 6.87
C ASP A 107 1.66 9.55 7.40
N ALA A 108 1.66 9.23 8.70
CA ALA A 108 0.64 8.40 9.34
C ALA A 108 -0.77 9.02 9.23
N LEU A 109 -0.88 10.33 9.48
CA LEU A 109 -2.15 11.04 9.34
C LEU A 109 -2.62 11.08 7.87
N ALA A 110 -1.71 11.30 6.92
CA ALA A 110 -2.02 11.30 5.49
C ALA A 110 -2.56 9.93 5.04
N SER A 111 -1.87 8.84 5.41
CA SER A 111 -2.30 7.48 5.10
C SER A 111 -3.66 7.15 5.71
N THR A 112 -3.87 7.48 7.00
CA THR A 112 -5.14 7.24 7.69
C THR A 112 -6.29 7.99 7.00
N LEU A 113 -6.10 9.27 6.70
CA LEU A 113 -7.13 10.07 6.02
C LEU A 113 -7.41 9.59 4.59
N ALA A 114 -6.41 9.07 3.88
CA ALA A 114 -6.59 8.52 2.53
C ALA A 114 -7.43 7.23 2.54
N VAL A 115 -7.17 6.32 3.50
CA VAL A 115 -7.97 5.11 3.69
C VAL A 115 -9.40 5.49 4.08
N VAL A 116 -9.56 6.37 5.06
CA VAL A 116 -10.88 6.82 5.53
C VAL A 116 -11.68 7.53 4.42
N SER A 117 -11.02 8.37 3.62
CA SER A 117 -11.66 8.99 2.46
C SER A 117 -12.06 7.97 1.40
N SER A 118 -11.27 6.91 1.22
CA SER A 118 -11.59 5.82 0.28
C SER A 118 -12.79 5.01 0.78
N ILE A 119 -12.84 4.65 2.06
CA ILE A 119 -14.00 4.00 2.69
C ILE A 119 -15.26 4.85 2.48
N GLY A 120 -15.17 6.15 2.76
CA GLY A 120 -16.30 7.06 2.60
C GLY A 120 -16.81 7.19 1.17
N SER A 121 -15.94 7.00 0.16
CA SER A 121 -16.33 7.03 -1.25
C SER A 121 -16.87 5.68 -1.72
N VAL A 122 -16.24 4.57 -1.34
CA VAL A 122 -16.61 3.21 -1.77
C VAL A 122 -17.94 2.79 -1.14
N CYS A 123 -18.11 3.02 0.16
CA CYS A 123 -19.33 2.69 0.91
C CYS A 123 -20.36 3.84 0.91
N GLU A 124 -20.18 4.84 0.04
CA GLU A 124 -21.06 6.00 -0.12
C GLU A 124 -21.45 6.75 1.17
N LEU A 125 -20.56 6.76 2.19
CA LEU A 125 -20.86 7.32 3.51
C LEU A 125 -20.96 8.87 3.46
N PRO A 126 -22.16 9.46 3.63
CA PRO A 126 -22.34 10.90 3.43
C PRO A 126 -21.63 11.74 4.50
N THR A 127 -21.54 11.23 5.73
CA THR A 127 -20.85 11.89 6.85
C THR A 127 -19.35 12.04 6.55
N VAL A 128 -18.73 10.97 6.07
CA VAL A 128 -17.30 10.95 5.71
C VAL A 128 -17.04 11.84 4.50
N THR A 129 -17.81 11.66 3.43
CA THR A 129 -17.66 12.47 2.20
C THR A 129 -17.85 13.97 2.46
N ARG A 130 -18.83 14.35 3.30
CA ARG A 130 -19.03 15.75 3.69
C ARG A 130 -17.87 16.30 4.52
N PHE A 131 -17.30 15.51 5.41
CA PHE A 131 -16.15 15.92 6.23
C PHE A 131 -14.95 16.30 5.34
N PHE A 132 -14.57 15.46 4.36
CA PHE A 132 -13.44 15.78 3.47
C PHE A 132 -13.75 16.93 2.52
N ASN A 133 -14.93 16.93 1.88
CA ASN A 133 -15.31 18.01 0.96
C ASN A 133 -15.42 19.38 1.65
N GLY A 134 -15.80 19.41 2.92
CA GLY A 134 -15.86 20.63 3.72
C GLY A 134 -14.49 21.13 4.20
N ASN A 135 -13.44 20.31 4.12
CA ASN A 135 -12.14 20.60 4.71
C ASN A 135 -10.97 20.37 3.72
N PRO A 136 -10.89 21.14 2.62
CA PRO A 136 -9.84 20.97 1.60
C PRO A 136 -8.41 21.15 2.13
N ASN A 137 -8.24 21.83 3.28
CA ASN A 137 -6.94 21.99 3.93
C ASN A 137 -6.31 20.66 4.38
N LEU A 138 -7.10 19.59 4.56
CA LEU A 138 -6.57 18.26 4.84
C LEU A 138 -5.65 17.76 3.72
N GLY A 139 -5.88 18.19 2.47
CA GLY A 139 -5.03 17.86 1.33
C GLY A 139 -3.60 18.38 1.43
N LEU A 140 -3.30 19.31 2.35
CA LEU A 140 -1.94 19.77 2.61
C LEU A 140 -1.02 18.66 3.15
N LEU A 141 -1.59 17.63 3.77
CA LEU A 141 -0.85 16.47 4.27
C LEU A 141 -0.09 15.73 3.16
N MET A 142 -0.63 15.73 1.93
CA MET A 142 0.02 15.14 0.76
C MET A 142 1.32 15.86 0.37
N GLY A 143 1.50 17.10 0.83
CA GLY A 143 2.75 17.85 0.63
C GLY A 143 3.86 17.50 1.64
N GLY A 144 3.59 16.57 2.57
CA GLY A 144 4.53 16.10 3.59
C GLY A 144 4.89 17.14 4.66
N ILE A 145 5.89 16.80 5.47
CA ILE A 145 6.34 17.60 6.63
C ILE A 145 6.75 19.04 6.28
N GLU A 146 7.18 19.28 5.04
CA GLU A 146 7.58 20.61 4.57
C GLU A 146 6.45 21.65 4.69
N GLN A 147 5.19 21.23 4.53
CA GLN A 147 4.02 22.10 4.70
C GLN A 147 3.83 22.59 6.14
N PHE A 148 4.35 21.84 7.10
CA PHE A 148 4.17 22.01 8.54
C PHE A 148 5.41 22.53 9.27
N SER A 149 6.44 22.94 8.53
CA SER A 149 7.65 23.54 9.06
C SER A 149 7.46 25.00 9.53
N GLY A 150 8.25 25.41 10.52
CA GLY A 150 8.27 26.79 11.02
C GLY A 150 6.96 27.25 11.70
N ARG A 151 6.81 28.57 11.89
CA ARG A 151 5.65 29.15 12.60
C ARG A 151 4.35 29.03 11.78
N ALA A 152 4.43 29.23 10.47
CA ALA A 152 3.28 29.13 9.58
C ALA A 152 2.79 27.67 9.47
N GLY A 153 3.71 26.71 9.33
CA GLY A 153 3.37 25.29 9.28
C GLY A 153 2.72 24.79 10.58
N ARG A 154 3.23 25.19 11.74
CA ARG A 154 2.56 24.91 13.03
C ARG A 154 1.12 25.44 13.10
N LYS A 155 0.87 26.63 12.54
CA LYS A 155 -0.50 27.18 12.48
C LYS A 155 -1.42 26.31 11.60
N ARG A 156 -0.90 25.76 10.50
CA ARG A 156 -1.65 24.83 9.63
C ARG A 156 -1.93 23.52 10.35
N TRP A 157 -0.94 22.96 11.04
CA TRP A 157 -1.08 21.74 11.83
C TRP A 157 -2.20 21.88 12.88
N ASN A 158 -2.17 22.96 13.67
CA ASN A 158 -3.22 23.23 14.66
C ASN A 158 -4.59 23.40 14.01
N ALA A 159 -4.67 24.06 12.84
CA ALA A 159 -5.93 24.22 12.11
C ALA A 159 -6.50 22.87 11.62
N ILE A 160 -5.64 21.91 11.24
CA ILE A 160 -6.07 20.53 10.95
C ILE A 160 -6.63 19.88 12.22
N GLY A 161 -5.92 20.01 13.35
CA GLY A 161 -6.39 19.55 14.66
C GLY A 161 -7.78 20.08 15.02
N GLU A 162 -8.01 21.39 14.87
CA GLU A 162 -9.32 22.03 15.12
C GLU A 162 -10.42 21.56 14.15
N THR A 163 -10.06 21.15 12.93
CA THR A 163 -11.01 20.56 11.98
C THR A 163 -11.40 19.15 12.39
N VAL A 164 -10.40 18.31 12.73
CA VAL A 164 -10.62 16.94 13.19
C VAL A 164 -11.47 16.94 14.46
N ALA A 165 -11.07 17.70 15.48
CA ALA A 165 -11.78 17.75 16.76
C ALA A 165 -13.26 18.19 16.67
N ARG A 166 -13.70 18.78 15.56
CA ARG A 166 -15.10 19.21 15.35
C ARG A 166 -15.98 18.16 14.68
N GLY A 167 -15.41 17.18 13.99
CA GLY A 167 -16.18 16.32 13.10
C GLY A 167 -15.71 14.88 12.99
N TRP A 168 -14.57 14.54 13.58
CA TRP A 168 -13.96 13.22 13.45
C TRP A 168 -14.74 12.12 14.18
N ASP A 169 -15.35 12.41 15.33
CA ASP A 169 -16.23 11.45 16.03
C ASP A 169 -17.36 10.93 15.15
N GLY A 170 -17.94 11.80 14.32
CA GLY A 170 -18.98 11.43 13.37
C GLY A 170 -18.46 10.56 12.23
N VAL A 171 -17.19 10.75 11.82
CA VAL A 171 -16.52 9.90 10.84
C VAL A 171 -16.24 8.52 11.43
N ILE A 172 -15.72 8.45 12.65
CA ILE A 172 -15.48 7.19 13.37
C ILE A 172 -16.80 6.42 13.51
N SER A 173 -17.84 7.06 14.03
CA SER A 173 -19.14 6.41 14.24
C SER A 173 -19.75 5.87 12.94
N ALA A 174 -19.62 6.61 11.83
CA ALA A 174 -20.14 6.17 10.54
C ALA A 174 -19.38 4.96 9.96
N ILE A 175 -18.08 4.83 10.26
CA ILE A 175 -17.26 3.70 9.82
C ILE A 175 -17.49 2.50 10.72
N ASP A 176 -17.57 2.70 12.04
CA ASP A 176 -17.87 1.64 13.00
C ASP A 176 -19.21 0.96 12.71
N GLU A 177 -20.20 1.70 12.18
CA GLU A 177 -21.53 1.16 11.84
C GLU A 177 -21.50 0.14 10.70
N ILE A 178 -20.58 0.28 9.75
CA ILE A 178 -20.48 -0.62 8.58
C ILE A 178 -19.45 -1.74 8.76
N LEU A 179 -18.68 -1.73 9.85
CA LEU A 179 -17.70 -2.77 10.13
C LEU A 179 -18.40 -4.00 10.71
N THR A 180 -18.24 -5.12 10.01
CA THR A 180 -18.78 -6.41 10.40
C THR A 180 -17.65 -7.43 10.52
N THR A 181 -17.74 -8.32 11.51
CA THR A 181 -16.81 -9.46 11.65
C THR A 181 -17.58 -10.76 11.39
N PRO A 182 -17.53 -11.29 10.16
CA PRO A 182 -18.16 -12.57 9.83
C PRO A 182 -17.55 -13.73 10.62
N PRO A 183 -18.32 -14.80 10.89
CA PRO A 183 -17.74 -16.03 11.44
C PRO A 183 -16.77 -16.66 10.45
N VAL A 184 -15.65 -17.18 10.95
CA VAL A 184 -14.60 -17.84 10.16
C VAL A 184 -14.52 -19.33 10.49
N ASP A 185 -14.00 -20.13 9.56
CA ASP A 185 -13.72 -21.54 9.83
C ASP A 185 -12.55 -21.67 10.83
N GLU A 186 -12.85 -22.20 12.02
CA GLU A 186 -11.86 -22.32 13.11
C GLU A 186 -10.65 -23.20 12.72
N GLY A 187 -10.86 -24.20 11.85
CA GLY A 187 -9.80 -25.07 11.37
C GLY A 187 -8.83 -24.32 10.45
N ALA A 188 -9.36 -23.55 9.51
CA ALA A 188 -8.59 -22.70 8.61
C ALA A 188 -7.87 -21.57 9.37
N ALA A 189 -8.52 -20.96 10.37
CA ALA A 189 -7.91 -19.93 11.22
C ALA A 189 -6.75 -20.52 12.05
N SER A 190 -6.94 -21.70 12.64
CA SER A 190 -5.87 -22.39 13.37
C SER A 190 -4.68 -22.75 12.47
N ALA A 191 -4.94 -23.22 11.24
CA ALA A 191 -3.88 -23.51 10.27
C ALA A 191 -3.12 -22.23 9.86
N ALA A 192 -3.83 -21.14 9.60
CA ALA A 192 -3.21 -19.85 9.28
C ALA A 192 -2.41 -19.27 10.47
N ALA A 193 -2.88 -19.46 11.70
CA ALA A 193 -2.14 -19.07 12.89
C ALA A 193 -0.84 -19.88 13.04
N ALA A 194 -0.87 -21.18 12.75
CA ALA A 194 0.33 -22.01 12.74
C ALA A 194 1.34 -21.57 11.66
N GLU A 195 0.87 -21.19 10.46
CA GLU A 195 1.75 -20.59 9.43
C GLU A 195 2.43 -19.32 9.95
N LEU A 196 1.69 -18.44 10.64
CA LEU A 196 2.19 -17.16 11.16
C LEU A 196 3.23 -17.30 12.28
N ASP A 197 3.19 -18.42 13.01
CA ASP A 197 4.16 -18.75 14.07
C ASP A 197 5.49 -19.30 13.50
N GLU A 198 5.48 -19.79 12.26
CA GLU A 198 6.67 -20.29 11.58
C GLU A 198 7.50 -19.13 10.99
N PRO A 199 8.84 -19.25 10.91
CA PRO A 199 9.65 -18.25 10.22
C PRO A 199 9.29 -18.21 8.73
N TYR A 200 9.02 -17.03 8.20
CA TYR A 200 8.70 -16.83 6.80
C TYR A 200 9.85 -16.19 6.04
N ASP A 201 10.29 -16.88 4.98
CA ASP A 201 11.17 -16.31 3.97
C ASP A 201 10.37 -16.09 2.68
N GLU A 202 10.14 -14.81 2.35
CA GLU A 202 9.41 -14.39 1.16
C GLU A 202 9.99 -14.98 -0.13
N ALA A 203 11.32 -15.21 -0.19
CA ALA A 203 12.00 -15.72 -1.37
C ALA A 203 11.75 -17.22 -1.61
N GLU A 204 11.47 -17.99 -0.55
CA GLU A 204 11.17 -19.42 -0.67
C GLU A 204 9.73 -19.68 -1.16
N ASP A 205 8.80 -18.80 -0.80
CA ASP A 205 7.37 -18.88 -1.18
C ASP A 205 7.16 -18.51 -2.67
N GLU A 206 7.88 -17.50 -3.19
CA GLU A 206 7.86 -17.18 -4.63
C GLU A 206 8.49 -18.30 -5.47
N GLY A 207 9.45 -19.05 -4.91
CA GLY A 207 10.04 -20.24 -5.53
C GLY A 207 9.13 -21.47 -5.54
N ALA A 208 8.19 -21.58 -4.61
CA ALA A 208 7.23 -22.70 -4.52
C ALA A 208 6.06 -22.59 -5.52
N ILE A 209 5.79 -21.38 -6.04
CA ILE A 209 4.75 -21.11 -7.06
C ILE A 209 5.33 -21.20 -8.49
N ALA A 210 6.65 -21.30 -8.64
CA ALA A 210 7.28 -21.63 -9.91
C ALA A 210 6.92 -23.07 -10.29
N VAL A 211 6.00 -23.21 -11.25
CA VAL A 211 5.71 -24.47 -11.94
C VAL A 211 7.03 -25.13 -12.31
N PRO A 212 7.26 -26.44 -12.01
CA PRO A 212 8.42 -27.12 -12.54
C PRO A 212 8.29 -27.08 -14.06
N THR A 213 9.10 -26.26 -14.72
CA THR A 213 9.34 -26.42 -16.14
C THR A 213 10.04 -27.76 -16.26
N ASP A 214 9.29 -28.79 -16.65
CA ASP A 214 9.84 -30.03 -17.18
C ASP A 214 10.70 -29.66 -18.41
N GLU A 215 11.97 -29.36 -18.18
CA GLU A 215 13.03 -29.45 -19.18
C GLU A 215 14.06 -30.46 -18.69
N ASP A 216 13.64 -31.73 -18.74
CA ASP A 216 14.54 -32.85 -18.92
C ASP A 216 14.89 -32.90 -20.43
N GLY A 217 16.15 -32.66 -20.80
CA GLY A 217 16.55 -32.81 -22.20
C GLY A 217 17.89 -32.21 -22.63
N GLU A 218 18.96 -32.92 -22.29
CA GLU A 218 20.22 -33.07 -23.05
C GLU A 218 21.36 -32.05 -22.87
N ASP A 219 22.39 -32.58 -22.16
CA ASP A 219 23.83 -32.36 -22.32
C ASP A 219 24.28 -31.71 -23.63
N THR A 220 25.12 -30.68 -23.50
CA THR A 220 26.35 -30.63 -24.31
C THR A 220 27.42 -29.79 -23.61
N ASP A 221 28.49 -30.48 -23.24
CA ASP A 221 29.78 -29.93 -22.81
C ASP A 221 30.35 -28.90 -23.79
N GLN A 222 30.90 -27.80 -23.25
CA GLN A 222 32.26 -27.35 -23.58
C GLN A 222 32.76 -26.23 -22.64
N ASP A 223 33.52 -26.66 -21.64
CA ASP A 223 34.91 -26.28 -21.34
C ASP A 223 35.44 -24.84 -21.50
N THR A 224 36.24 -24.47 -20.48
CA THR A 224 37.39 -23.53 -20.44
C THR A 224 37.08 -22.03 -20.26
N ASP A 225 37.77 -21.23 -19.44
CA ASP A 225 38.97 -21.39 -18.61
C ASP A 225 39.04 -20.27 -17.54
N GLU A 226 39.91 -20.53 -16.57
CA GLU A 226 40.44 -19.79 -15.42
C GLU A 226 40.62 -18.25 -15.47
N GLY A 227 40.67 -17.63 -14.27
CA GLY A 227 41.66 -16.56 -14.04
C GLY A 227 41.38 -15.44 -13.01
N MET A 228 41.61 -15.73 -11.73
CA MET A 228 42.28 -14.88 -10.71
C MET A 228 41.82 -13.43 -10.36
N SER A 229 41.42 -13.30 -9.09
CA SER A 229 41.97 -12.40 -8.04
C SER A 229 42.07 -10.89 -8.28
N GLY A 230 41.36 -10.11 -7.43
CA GLY A 230 41.68 -8.70 -7.21
C GLY A 230 40.78 -8.00 -6.20
N ARG A 231 41.26 -7.83 -4.97
CA ARG A 231 40.63 -7.12 -3.85
C ARG A 231 40.69 -5.60 -4.09
N GLY A 232 39.58 -4.87 -4.06
CA GLY A 232 39.61 -3.40 -4.00
C GLY A 232 38.30 -2.67 -4.32
N GLN A 233 37.63 -2.19 -3.26
CA GLN A 233 36.72 -1.03 -3.21
C GLN A 233 35.53 -1.01 -4.20
N THR A 234 34.38 -1.48 -3.73
CA THR A 234 33.09 -1.35 -4.42
C THR A 234 32.57 0.10 -4.34
N PRO A 235 32.40 0.84 -5.46
CA PRO A 235 31.53 2.01 -5.50
C PRO A 235 30.06 1.56 -5.49
N PRO A 236 29.10 2.41 -5.10
CA PRO A 236 27.69 2.02 -5.09
C PRO A 236 27.27 1.58 -6.50
N VAL A 237 26.62 0.42 -6.57
CA VAL A 237 26.12 -0.21 -7.79
C VAL A 237 25.12 0.76 -8.44
N MET A 238 25.59 1.45 -9.47
CA MET A 238 24.74 2.17 -10.40
C MET A 238 24.14 1.10 -11.32
N LEU A 239 22.86 0.76 -11.12
CA LEU A 239 22.09 -0.06 -12.05
C LEU A 239 22.04 0.68 -13.40
N GLY A 240 22.99 0.34 -14.28
CA GLY A 240 23.26 1.08 -15.52
C GLY A 240 24.75 1.12 -15.84
N GLY A 241 25.42 -0.04 -15.87
CA GLY A 241 26.82 -0.13 -16.29
C GLY A 241 27.03 0.14 -17.79
N ASP A 242 25.94 0.17 -18.56
CA ASP A 242 25.99 0.56 -19.97
C ASP A 242 25.82 2.08 -20.09
N SER A 243 26.91 2.75 -20.50
CA SER A 243 26.90 4.19 -20.83
C SER A 243 25.86 4.58 -21.89
N ARG A 244 25.31 3.60 -22.64
CA ARG A 244 24.27 3.78 -23.66
C ARG A 244 22.90 3.27 -23.26
N PHE A 245 22.68 2.91 -22.00
CA PHE A 245 21.37 2.49 -21.51
C PHE A 245 20.27 3.51 -21.87
N TRP A 246 20.53 4.79 -21.57
CA TRP A 246 19.62 5.92 -21.79
C TRP A 246 19.33 6.17 -23.28
N GLU A 247 20.31 5.95 -24.15
CA GLU A 247 20.17 6.05 -25.60
C GLU A 247 19.26 4.92 -26.14
N HIS A 248 19.40 3.69 -25.64
CA HIS A 248 18.56 2.56 -26.05
C HIS A 248 17.10 2.70 -25.62
N VAL A 249 16.83 3.26 -24.43
CA VAL A 249 15.46 3.48 -23.95
C VAL A 249 14.84 4.78 -24.49
N GLY A 250 15.59 5.57 -25.26
CA GLY A 250 15.10 6.82 -25.85
C GLY A 250 14.80 7.91 -24.82
N ILE A 251 15.55 7.96 -23.71
CA ILE A 251 15.35 8.93 -22.62
C ILE A 251 16.68 9.61 -22.31
N ASP A 252 16.74 10.94 -22.31
CA ASP A 252 17.93 11.69 -21.85
C ASP A 252 17.70 12.39 -20.51
N PRO A 253 18.56 12.15 -19.50
CA PRO A 253 18.53 12.89 -18.26
C PRO A 253 19.00 14.35 -18.44
N VAL A 254 18.12 15.30 -18.13
CA VAL A 254 18.39 16.73 -18.22
C VAL A 254 18.53 17.33 -16.83
N ARG A 255 19.60 18.09 -16.64
CA ARG A 255 19.82 18.90 -15.44
C ARG A 255 19.40 20.35 -15.69
N LEU A 256 18.50 20.87 -14.87
CA LEU A 256 18.03 22.25 -14.90
C LEU A 256 18.61 23.03 -13.72
N MET A 257 19.26 24.15 -14.00
CA MET A 257 19.80 25.05 -12.98
C MET A 257 18.89 26.26 -12.85
N THR A 258 18.29 26.46 -11.67
CA THR A 258 17.44 27.61 -11.37
C THR A 258 17.96 28.36 -10.15
N SER A 259 17.46 29.59 -9.92
CA SER A 259 17.79 30.36 -8.72
C SER A 259 17.29 29.71 -7.42
N ALA A 260 16.33 28.79 -7.50
CA ALA A 260 15.81 28.03 -6.37
C ALA A 260 16.57 26.71 -6.10
N GLY A 261 17.49 26.32 -6.99
CA GLY A 261 18.28 25.09 -6.87
C GLY A 261 18.45 24.34 -8.18
N THR A 262 19.13 23.19 -8.09
CA THR A 262 19.35 22.28 -9.22
C THR A 262 18.29 21.18 -9.19
N LEU A 263 17.61 20.98 -10.32
CA LEU A 263 16.61 19.94 -10.52
C LEU A 263 17.06 19.01 -11.64
N TYR A 264 16.60 17.76 -11.60
CA TYR A 264 16.85 16.76 -12.62
C TYR A 264 15.50 16.28 -13.17
N THR A 265 15.40 16.15 -14.49
CA THR A 265 14.21 15.66 -15.18
C THR A 265 14.63 14.79 -16.36
N LEU A 266 13.69 14.08 -16.96
CA LEU A 266 13.94 13.19 -18.10
C LEU A 266 13.25 13.78 -19.34
N ARG A 267 13.94 13.81 -20.49
CA ARG A 267 13.34 14.13 -21.79
C ARG A 267 13.25 12.88 -22.66
N CYS A 268 12.14 12.67 -23.35
CA CYS A 268 11.98 11.56 -24.27
C CYS A 268 12.44 11.95 -25.69
N TYR A 269 12.97 10.98 -26.43
CA TYR A 269 13.22 11.09 -27.86
C TYR A 269 12.06 10.47 -28.63
N PHE A 270 11.78 11.03 -29.79
CA PHE A 270 10.92 10.43 -30.81
C PHE A 270 11.69 10.44 -32.13
N ASP A 271 11.85 9.27 -32.77
CA ASP A 271 12.66 9.08 -33.98
C ASP A 271 14.09 9.68 -33.87
N ASP A 272 14.83 9.31 -32.82
CA ASP A 272 16.21 9.78 -32.54
C ASP A 272 16.36 11.31 -32.44
N LYS A 273 15.27 12.04 -32.21
CA LYS A 273 15.26 13.50 -32.03
C LYS A 273 14.64 13.89 -30.68
N PRO A 274 15.27 14.84 -29.95
CA PRO A 274 14.70 15.34 -28.70
C PRO A 274 13.48 16.21 -29.02
N ILE A 275 12.39 16.01 -28.26
CA ILE A 275 11.19 16.87 -28.28
C ILE A 275 11.33 18.01 -27.27
#